data_AF-A0A6P4ALT7-F1
#
_entry.id   AF-A0A6P4ALT7-F1
#
_cell.length_a   1.000
_cell.length_b   1.000
_cell.length_c   1.000
_cell.angle_alpha   90.00
_cell.angle_beta   90.00
_cell.angle_gamma   90.00
#
_symmetry.space_group_name_H-M   'P 1'
#
loop_
_entity.id
_entity.type
_entity.pdbx_description
1 polymer ?
#
loop_
_entity_poly.entity_id
_entity_poly.type
_entity_poly.pdbx_seq_one_letter_code
_entity_poly.pdbx_strand_id
1 'polypeptide(L)'
;MADKIVQSFSCYLSIRFQVYAPAIQVKTKLKNGSYSVKPKPLFPGCIFLRCILNKEIHDFIRECDGVGGFVGSKVGNTKRQINKPRPVSEVDMEAIFRQAKDEQEKNEQAFEEQQQKESLYSGTLNLESNLDSNDATESTVDTKPKGKSKKPSDLLTNSSSKRKGNKRFTPGSTVRVVSGTFAEFEGILKKVNRKTGKATVGFTLFGKESLVDLDVNDIVAETK
;
A
#
# COMPACT_ATOMS: atom_id res chain seq x y z
N MET A 1 -4.57 -4.30 -18.75
CA MET A 1 -3.11 -4.29 -19.02
C MET A 1 -2.57 -5.72 -18.97
N ALA A 2 -2.75 -6.43 -17.85
CA ALA A 2 -2.45 -7.86 -17.75
C ALA A 2 -3.11 -8.69 -18.87
N ASP A 3 -4.36 -8.42 -19.25
CA ASP A 3 -5.03 -9.21 -20.31
C ASP A 3 -4.43 -9.01 -21.70
N LYS A 4 -4.02 -7.77 -22.04
CA LYS A 4 -3.33 -7.48 -23.30
C LYS A 4 -1.97 -8.15 -23.35
N ILE A 5 -1.26 -8.13 -22.22
CA ILE A 5 0.00 -8.83 -22.03
C ILE A 5 -0.22 -10.33 -22.26
N VAL A 6 -1.18 -10.96 -21.57
CA VAL A 6 -1.52 -12.38 -21.75
C VAL A 6 -1.83 -12.71 -23.23
N GLN A 7 -2.59 -11.86 -23.92
CA GLN A 7 -2.89 -12.03 -25.34
C GLN A 7 -1.62 -11.97 -26.22
N SER A 8 -0.74 -11.00 -25.98
CA SER A 8 0.54 -10.86 -26.69
C SER A 8 1.47 -12.04 -26.42
N PHE A 9 1.52 -12.55 -25.19
CA PHE A 9 2.31 -13.73 -24.82
C PHE A 9 1.76 -15.02 -25.44
N SER A 10 0.44 -15.16 -25.54
CA SER A 10 -0.20 -16.36 -26.12
C SER A 10 0.05 -16.49 -27.62
N CYS A 11 0.38 -15.41 -28.32
CA CYS A 11 0.62 -15.41 -29.76
C CYS A 11 2.06 -15.76 -30.13
N TYR A 12 3.02 -15.60 -29.20
CA TYR A 12 4.43 -15.49 -29.56
C TYR A 12 5.28 -16.73 -29.34
N LEU A 13 4.88 -17.75 -28.58
CA LEU A 13 5.65 -19.01 -28.45
C LEU A 13 4.78 -20.07 -27.75
N SER A 14 4.99 -21.37 -28.04
CA SER A 14 4.41 -22.51 -27.29
C SER A 14 4.93 -22.62 -25.84
N ILE A 15 5.22 -21.51 -25.19
CA ILE A 15 5.65 -21.42 -23.80
C ILE A 15 4.44 -21.09 -22.93
N ARG A 16 4.25 -21.88 -21.87
CA ARG A 16 3.18 -21.68 -20.89
C ARG A 16 3.58 -20.55 -19.92
N PHE A 17 3.09 -19.34 -20.16
CA PHE A 17 3.21 -18.22 -19.23
C PHE A 17 2.02 -18.20 -18.27
N GLN A 18 2.26 -17.91 -16.99
CA GLN A 18 1.19 -17.61 -16.05
C GLN A 18 1.39 -16.21 -15.49
N VAL A 19 0.37 -15.36 -15.70
CA VAL A 19 0.37 -13.96 -15.23
C VAL A 19 -0.51 -13.87 -14.00
N TYR A 20 0.01 -13.23 -12.97
CA TYR A 20 -0.73 -12.96 -11.74
C TYR A 20 -0.77 -11.46 -11.47
N ALA A 21 -1.97 -10.95 -11.22
CA ALA A 21 -2.22 -9.56 -10.87
C ALA A 21 -3.19 -9.52 -9.68
N PRO A 22 -2.69 -9.52 -8.43
CA PRO A 22 -3.55 -9.49 -7.25
C PRO A 22 -4.36 -8.18 -7.25
N ALA A 23 -5.69 -8.31 -7.17
CA ALA A 23 -6.62 -7.19 -7.16
C ALA A 23 -7.72 -7.40 -6.11
N ILE A 24 -8.16 -6.30 -5.50
CA ILE A 24 -9.19 -6.25 -4.48
C ILE A 24 -10.45 -5.66 -5.10
N GLN A 25 -11.60 -6.29 -4.89
CA GLN A 25 -12.86 -5.75 -5.36
C GLN A 25 -13.38 -4.72 -4.38
N VAL A 26 -13.48 -3.46 -4.80
CA VAL A 26 -14.00 -2.36 -3.98
C VAL A 26 -15.46 -2.13 -4.35
N LYS A 27 -16.35 -2.30 -3.36
CA LYS A 27 -17.78 -1.99 -3.49
C LYS A 27 -18.00 -0.51 -3.13
N THR A 28 -18.73 0.22 -3.96
CA THR A 28 -19.07 1.63 -3.70
C THR A 28 -20.54 1.87 -4.01
N LYS A 29 -21.24 2.58 -3.12
CA LYS A 29 -22.61 3.04 -3.35
C LYS A 29 -22.63 4.15 -4.41
N LEU A 30 -23.44 3.95 -5.44
CA LEU A 30 -23.75 4.98 -6.42
C LEU A 30 -24.93 5.83 -5.93
N LYS A 31 -25.08 7.04 -6.49
CA LYS A 31 -26.17 7.97 -6.16
C LYS A 31 -27.57 7.41 -6.47
N ASN A 32 -27.66 6.38 -7.31
CA ASN A 32 -28.91 5.71 -7.67
C ASN A 32 -29.28 4.55 -6.71
N GLY A 33 -28.54 4.36 -5.62
CA GLY A 33 -28.76 3.27 -4.67
C GLY A 33 -28.20 1.91 -5.11
N SER A 34 -27.64 1.80 -6.32
CA SER A 34 -26.97 0.58 -6.81
C SER A 34 -25.50 0.54 -6.38
N TYR A 35 -24.89 -0.64 -6.50
CA TYR A 35 -23.51 -0.89 -6.10
C TYR A 35 -22.61 -1.02 -7.32
N SER A 36 -21.50 -0.29 -7.34
CA SER A 36 -20.42 -0.50 -8.31
C SER A 36 -19.34 -1.34 -7.66
N VAL A 37 -18.99 -2.45 -8.30
CA VAL A 37 -17.83 -3.27 -7.90
C VAL A 37 -16.71 -3.00 -8.89
N LYS A 38 -15.60 -2.44 -8.41
CA LYS A 38 -14.43 -2.14 -9.26
C LYS A 38 -13.19 -2.87 -8.74
N PRO A 39 -12.43 -3.56 -9.61
CA PRO A 39 -11.17 -4.16 -9.21
C PRO A 39 -10.11 -3.07 -9.01
N LYS A 40 -9.54 -3.00 -7.81
CA LYS A 40 -8.42 -2.16 -7.45
C LYS A 40 -7.16 -3.04 -7.33
N PRO A 41 -6.14 -2.89 -8.19
CA PRO A 41 -4.93 -3.70 -8.09
C PRO A 41 -4.21 -3.43 -6.78
N LEU A 42 -3.73 -4.48 -6.12
CA LEU A 42 -2.96 -4.39 -4.88
C LEU A 42 -1.61 -3.71 -5.12
N PHE A 43 -1.00 -4.01 -6.27
CA PHE A 43 0.25 -3.39 -6.73
C PHE A 43 0.02 -2.69 -8.06
N PRO A 44 -0.35 -1.40 -8.08
CA PRO A 44 -0.61 -0.68 -9.31
C PRO A 44 0.68 -0.60 -10.16
N GLY A 45 0.62 -1.12 -11.38
CA GLY A 45 1.76 -1.15 -12.29
C GLY A 45 2.70 -2.35 -12.14
N CYS A 46 2.47 -3.23 -11.16
CA CYS A 46 3.18 -4.51 -11.06
C CYS A 46 2.32 -5.65 -11.58
N ILE A 47 2.97 -6.59 -12.25
CA ILE A 47 2.43 -7.91 -12.55
C ILE A 47 3.50 -8.96 -12.21
N PHE A 48 3.07 -10.12 -11.74
CA PHE A 48 3.96 -11.25 -11.51
C PHE A 48 3.85 -12.20 -12.70
N LEU A 49 4.99 -12.59 -13.27
CA LEU A 49 5.06 -13.55 -14.37
C LEU A 49 5.79 -14.80 -13.91
N ARG A 50 5.15 -15.95 -14.05
CA ARG A 50 5.80 -17.26 -13.96
C ARG A 50 6.25 -17.66 -15.35
N CYS A 51 7.56 -17.68 -15.56
CA CYS A 51 8.19 -18.05 -16.82
C CYS A 51 9.62 -18.54 -16.62
N ILE A 52 10.13 -19.28 -17.61
CA ILE A 52 11.57 -19.55 -17.73
C ILE A 52 12.21 -18.32 -18.37
N LEU A 53 13.14 -17.68 -17.66
CA LEU A 53 13.73 -16.42 -18.11
C LEU A 53 14.95 -16.66 -19.02
N ASN A 54 14.77 -16.39 -20.32
CA ASN A 54 15.83 -16.38 -21.32
C ASN A 54 16.12 -14.94 -21.81
N LYS A 55 17.24 -14.73 -22.49
CA LYS A 55 17.59 -13.41 -23.06
C LYS A 55 16.50 -12.90 -24.02
N GLU A 56 16.02 -13.76 -24.91
CA GLU A 56 14.96 -13.42 -25.87
C GLU A 56 13.66 -13.02 -25.18
N ILE A 57 13.25 -13.78 -24.15
CA ILE A 57 12.05 -13.48 -23.36
C ILE A 57 12.23 -12.18 -22.57
N HIS A 58 13.43 -11.93 -22.04
CA HIS A 58 13.76 -10.71 -21.31
C HIS A 58 13.67 -9.47 -22.21
N ASP A 59 14.20 -9.55 -23.42
CA ASP A 59 14.14 -8.46 -24.40
C ASP A 59 12.69 -8.29 -24.91
N PHE A 60 11.98 -9.37 -25.21
CA PHE A 60 10.58 -9.36 -25.63
C PHE A 60 9.65 -8.70 -24.59
N ILE A 61 9.76 -9.07 -23.30
CA ILE A 61 8.96 -8.46 -22.23
C ILE A 61 9.20 -6.95 -22.16
N ARG A 62 10.44 -6.49 -22.38
CA ARG A 62 10.76 -5.05 -22.35
C ARG A 62 10.24 -4.28 -23.56
N GLU A 63 10.08 -4.96 -24.69
CA GLU A 63 9.52 -4.38 -25.90
C GLU A 63 7.98 -4.38 -25.89
N CYS A 64 7.35 -5.17 -25.02
CA CYS A 64 5.90 -5.18 -24.86
C CYS A 64 5.34 -3.80 -24.43
N ASP A 65 4.34 -3.33 -25.15
CA ASP A 65 3.65 -2.08 -24.84
C ASP A 65 3.05 -2.07 -23.43
N GLY A 66 3.36 -1.00 -22.69
CA GLY A 66 2.91 -0.83 -21.31
C GLY A 66 3.79 -1.52 -20.26
N VAL A 67 4.88 -2.19 -20.66
CA VAL A 67 5.88 -2.72 -19.73
C VAL A 67 6.97 -1.68 -19.49
N GLY A 68 7.05 -1.15 -18.27
CA GLY A 68 8.08 -0.18 -17.88
C GLY A 68 9.46 -0.81 -17.61
N GLY A 69 9.53 -2.13 -17.48
CA GLY A 69 10.74 -2.88 -17.20
C GLY A 69 10.60 -3.82 -16.01
N PHE A 70 11.67 -4.57 -15.73
CA PHE A 70 11.70 -5.51 -14.63
C PHE A 70 12.00 -4.86 -13.29
N VAL A 71 11.37 -5.42 -12.26
CA VAL A 71 11.65 -5.08 -10.87
C VAL A 71 12.81 -5.94 -10.39
N GLY A 72 13.94 -5.32 -10.01
CA GLY A 72 15.12 -6.01 -9.52
C GLY A 72 16.39 -5.18 -9.67
N SER A 73 17.54 -5.83 -9.47
CA SER A 73 18.83 -5.14 -9.41
C SER A 73 19.41 -4.86 -10.80
N LYS A 74 20.13 -3.74 -10.91
CA LYS A 74 20.93 -3.41 -12.09
C LYS A 74 22.16 -4.32 -12.12
N VAL A 75 22.29 -5.11 -13.17
CA VAL A 75 23.44 -5.99 -13.39
C VAL A 75 24.17 -5.60 -14.68
N GLY A 76 25.48 -5.81 -14.70
CA GLY A 76 26.36 -5.50 -15.84
C GLY A 76 27.29 -4.32 -15.58
N ASN A 77 28.22 -4.10 -16.51
CA ASN A 77 29.19 -3.00 -16.42
C ASN A 77 28.51 -1.65 -16.63
N THR A 78 29.15 -0.55 -16.21
CA THR A 78 28.63 0.83 -16.28
C THR A 78 28.07 1.23 -17.65
N LYS A 79 28.57 0.61 -18.75
CA LYS A 79 28.11 0.86 -20.13
C LYS A 79 26.95 -0.02 -20.61
N ARG A 80 26.65 -1.14 -19.95
CA ARG A 80 25.59 -2.11 -20.32
C ARG A 80 24.87 -2.61 -19.08
N GLN A 81 24.22 -1.68 -18.37
CA GLN A 81 23.37 -2.03 -17.23
C GLN A 81 22.03 -2.58 -17.72
N ILE A 82 21.64 -3.74 -17.20
CA ILE A 82 20.36 -4.40 -17.48
C ILE A 82 19.65 -4.61 -16.15
N ASN A 83 18.34 -4.36 -16.08
CA ASN A 83 17.54 -4.71 -14.92
C ASN A 83 17.26 -6.22 -14.97
N LYS A 84 17.92 -6.99 -14.11
CA LYS A 84 17.63 -8.42 -13.97
C LYS A 84 16.42 -8.56 -13.04
N PRO A 85 15.32 -9.21 -13.47
CA PRO A 85 14.17 -9.41 -12.61
C PRO A 85 14.56 -10.19 -11.36
N ARG A 86 14.06 -9.75 -10.21
CA ARG A 86 14.16 -10.50 -8.97
C ARG A 86 13.15 -11.66 -9.02
N PRO A 87 13.57 -12.92 -8.86
CA PRO A 87 12.64 -14.02 -8.72
C PRO A 87 11.89 -13.88 -7.39
N VAL A 88 10.57 -14.05 -7.43
CA VAL A 88 9.72 -14.03 -6.23
C VAL A 88 9.56 -15.47 -5.77
N SER A 89 9.78 -15.73 -4.48
CA SER A 89 9.59 -17.06 -3.90
C SER A 89 8.11 -17.43 -3.85
N GLU A 90 7.80 -18.72 -3.85
CA GLU A 90 6.41 -19.20 -3.74
C GLU A 90 5.77 -18.74 -2.43
N VAL A 91 6.54 -18.76 -1.33
CA VAL A 91 6.11 -18.28 0.00
C VAL A 91 5.71 -16.80 -0.04
N ASP A 92 6.50 -15.96 -0.71
CA ASP A 92 6.19 -14.54 -0.83
C ASP A 92 4.95 -14.30 -1.70
N MET A 93 4.78 -15.07 -2.79
CA MET A 93 3.58 -14.99 -3.61
C MET A 93 2.33 -15.39 -2.83
N GLU A 94 2.39 -16.48 -2.07
CA GLU A 94 1.28 -16.91 -1.21
C GLU A 94 0.94 -15.85 -0.15
N ALA A 95 1.94 -15.25 0.49
CA ALA A 95 1.74 -14.18 1.46
C ALA A 95 1.04 -12.97 0.82
N ILE A 96 1.43 -12.60 -0.41
CA ILE A 96 0.78 -11.54 -1.20
C ILE A 96 -0.70 -11.88 -1.48
N PHE A 97 -0.99 -13.10 -1.91
CA PHE A 97 -2.38 -13.51 -2.18
C PHE A 97 -3.22 -13.58 -0.91
N ARG A 98 -2.62 -14.02 0.20
CA ARG A 98 -3.27 -14.03 1.50
C ARG A 98 -3.60 -12.61 1.96
N GLN A 99 -2.65 -11.69 1.86
CA GLN A 99 -2.91 -10.27 2.12
C GLN A 99 -4.03 -9.72 1.23
N ALA A 100 -4.05 -10.07 -0.06
CA ALA A 100 -5.11 -9.64 -0.96
C ALA A 100 -6.49 -10.16 -0.51
N LYS A 101 -6.58 -11.40 -0.03
CA LYS A 101 -7.83 -11.97 0.52
C LYS A 101 -8.23 -11.29 1.82
N ASP A 102 -7.31 -11.14 2.77
CA ASP A 102 -7.58 -10.48 4.05
C ASP A 102 -8.03 -9.02 3.84
N GLU A 103 -7.45 -8.32 2.87
CA GLU A 103 -7.87 -6.96 2.49
C GLU A 103 -9.21 -6.94 1.74
N GLN A 104 -9.53 -7.97 0.96
CA GLN A 104 -10.86 -8.12 0.36
C GLN A 104 -11.95 -8.26 1.43
N GLU A 105 -11.74 -9.15 2.40
CA GLU A 105 -12.70 -9.39 3.50
C GLU A 105 -12.89 -8.13 4.36
N LYS A 106 -11.80 -7.43 4.70
CA LYS A 106 -11.88 -6.15 5.45
C LYS A 106 -12.66 -5.09 4.69
N ASN A 107 -12.48 -4.98 3.37
CA ASN A 107 -13.23 -4.02 2.57
C ASN A 107 -14.71 -4.39 2.48
N GLU A 108 -15.03 -5.68 2.43
CA GLU A 108 -16.41 -6.16 2.47
C GLU A 108 -17.08 -5.88 3.83
N GLN A 109 -16.41 -6.21 4.93
CA GLN A 109 -16.90 -5.92 6.29
C GLN A 109 -17.10 -4.42 6.52
N ALA A 110 -16.13 -3.59 6.13
CA ALA A 110 -16.24 -2.13 6.27
C ALA A 110 -17.43 -1.57 5.46
N PHE A 111 -17.70 -2.16 4.30
CA PHE A 111 -18.84 -1.78 3.48
C PHE A 111 -20.17 -2.18 4.11
N GLU A 112 -20.26 -3.37 4.72
CA GLU A 112 -21.44 -3.82 5.46
C GLU A 112 -21.70 -2.98 6.72
N GLU A 113 -20.66 -2.65 7.49
CA GLU A 113 -20.79 -1.77 8.63
C GLU A 113 -21.26 -0.36 8.23
N GLN A 114 -20.77 0.17 7.11
CA GLN A 114 -21.23 1.45 6.57
C GLN A 114 -22.72 1.38 6.20
N GLN A 115 -23.17 0.27 5.61
CA GLN A 115 -24.60 0.06 5.35
C GLN A 115 -25.43 0.03 6.63
N GLN A 116 -24.98 -0.69 7.67
CA GLN A 116 -25.69 -0.78 8.94
C GLN A 116 -25.75 0.58 9.64
N LYS A 117 -24.64 1.34 9.68
CA LYS A 117 -24.60 2.68 10.28
C LYS A 117 -25.48 3.68 9.54
N GLU A 118 -25.52 3.67 8.21
CA GLU A 118 -26.45 4.50 7.42
C GLU A 118 -27.92 4.12 7.67
N SER A 119 -28.23 2.83 7.75
CA SER A 119 -29.59 2.38 8.06
C SER A 119 -30.03 2.83 9.46
N LEU A 120 -29.12 2.75 10.45
CA LEU A 120 -29.36 3.18 11.82
C LEU A 120 -29.56 4.70 11.91
N TYR A 121 -28.77 5.50 11.17
CA TYR A 121 -28.88 6.97 11.14
C TYR A 121 -30.15 7.45 10.43
N SER A 122 -30.59 6.77 9.36
CA SER A 122 -31.88 7.04 8.72
C SER A 122 -33.08 6.70 9.62
N GLY A 123 -32.92 5.72 10.53
CA GLY A 123 -33.93 5.36 11.52
C GLY A 123 -34.10 6.44 12.59
N THR A 124 -33.02 7.06 13.04
CA THR A 124 -33.06 8.11 14.09
C THR A 124 -33.68 9.42 13.58
N LEU A 125 -33.47 9.79 12.31
CA LEU A 125 -34.04 11.01 11.71
C LEU A 125 -35.57 10.98 11.53
N ASN A 126 -36.22 9.82 11.68
CA ASN A 126 -37.69 9.71 11.65
C ASN A 126 -38.35 9.97 13.02
N LEU A 127 -37.57 10.16 14.11
CA LEU A 127 -38.10 10.36 15.47
C LEU A 127 -38.01 11.81 15.97
N GLU A 128 -37.50 12.75 15.18
CA GLU A 128 -37.33 14.16 15.55
C GLU A 128 -38.14 15.13 14.65
N SER A 129 -39.32 14.73 14.19
CA SER A 129 -40.22 15.62 13.41
C SER A 129 -41.49 16.05 14.13
N ASN A 130 -41.61 15.83 15.45
CA ASN A 130 -42.76 16.28 16.24
C ASN A 130 -42.36 16.98 17.54
N LEU A 131 -41.56 18.04 17.47
CA LEU A 131 -41.56 19.09 18.49
C LEU A 131 -41.23 20.42 17.81
N ASP A 132 -42.29 21.03 17.27
CA ASP A 132 -42.28 22.39 16.74
C ASP A 132 -42.96 23.28 17.79
N SER A 133 -42.27 24.35 18.23
CA SER A 133 -42.84 25.68 18.49
C SER A 133 -41.94 26.58 19.37
N ASN A 134 -41.49 27.66 18.72
CA ASN A 134 -41.36 29.05 19.20
C ASN A 134 -40.26 29.38 20.23
N ASP A 135 -39.28 30.18 19.81
CA ASP A 135 -39.38 31.65 19.93
C ASP A 135 -38.05 32.30 19.49
N ALA A 136 -38.14 33.39 18.73
CA ALA A 136 -37.01 34.13 18.21
C ALA A 136 -36.83 35.40 19.03
N THR A 137 -35.66 35.59 19.66
CA THR A 137 -35.17 36.93 19.98
C THR A 137 -33.65 37.03 19.83
N GLU A 138 -33.25 38.15 19.24
CA GLU A 138 -31.91 38.52 18.79
C GLU A 138 -30.92 38.91 19.91
N SER A 139 -29.64 38.93 19.50
CA SER A 139 -28.63 39.96 19.76
C SER A 139 -27.66 39.83 20.95
N THR A 140 -26.38 39.65 20.54
CA THR A 140 -25.18 40.44 20.90
C THR A 140 -24.45 40.28 22.26
N VAL A 141 -23.12 40.44 22.13
CA VAL A 141 -22.10 40.92 23.08
C VAL A 141 -21.17 39.88 23.73
N ASP A 142 -19.93 39.88 23.20
CA ASP A 142 -18.60 39.84 23.85
C ASP A 142 -18.35 39.07 25.16
N THR A 143 -17.26 38.29 25.19
CA THR A 143 -15.97 38.60 25.85
C THR A 143 -15.18 37.32 26.24
N LYS A 144 -13.89 37.29 25.90
CA LYS A 144 -12.85 36.30 26.29
C LYS A 144 -12.52 36.40 27.80
N PRO A 145 -12.07 35.33 28.50
CA PRO A 145 -10.64 35.26 28.87
C PRO A 145 -10.00 33.83 28.92
N LYS A 146 -8.66 33.82 29.05
CA LYS A 146 -7.66 32.72 29.05
C LYS A 146 -7.74 31.73 30.24
N GLY A 147 -7.21 30.49 30.09
CA GLY A 147 -6.65 29.73 31.24
C GLY A 147 -6.25 28.23 31.11
N LYS A 148 -4.95 27.97 30.92
CA LYS A 148 -4.05 26.90 31.50
C LYS A 148 -4.35 25.36 31.41
N SER A 149 -3.43 24.69 30.70
CA SER A 149 -2.68 23.42 30.93
C SER A 149 -3.09 22.38 32.01
N LYS A 150 -2.99 21.07 31.68
CA LYS A 150 -2.04 20.07 32.28
C LYS A 150 -2.21 18.61 31.75
N LYS A 151 -1.08 17.92 31.52
CA LYS A 151 -0.86 16.44 31.53
C LYS A 151 -0.53 15.97 32.97
N PRO A 152 -0.61 14.66 33.31
CA PRO A 152 0.58 13.75 33.42
C PRO A 152 0.28 12.27 32.98
N SER A 153 1.20 11.49 32.35
CA SER A 153 2.28 10.57 32.88
C SER A 153 1.77 9.46 33.83
N ASP A 154 2.18 8.19 33.87
CA ASP A 154 3.17 7.29 33.22
C ASP A 154 2.79 5.85 33.68
N LEU A 155 3.31 4.78 33.03
CA LEU A 155 4.08 3.69 33.67
C LEU A 155 4.20 2.42 32.80
N LEU A 156 5.37 1.81 32.92
CA LEU A 156 6.02 0.79 32.08
C LEU A 156 5.97 -0.60 32.74
N THR A 157 6.09 -1.69 31.95
CA THR A 157 6.94 -2.85 32.34
C THR A 157 7.33 -3.77 31.18
N ASN A 158 8.66 -3.82 30.89
CA ASN A 158 9.62 -4.91 30.55
C ASN A 158 9.12 -6.26 29.94
N SER A 159 9.84 -7.01 29.06
CA SER A 159 11.29 -7.18 28.84
C SER A 159 11.65 -8.06 27.60
N SER A 160 12.88 -7.90 27.09
CA SER A 160 13.76 -8.86 26.36
C SER A 160 13.48 -9.18 24.88
N SER A 161 14.44 -9.26 23.93
CA SER A 161 15.89 -9.08 23.90
C SER A 161 16.41 -9.26 22.46
N LYS A 162 17.11 -8.27 21.87
CA LYS A 162 18.33 -8.49 21.05
C LYS A 162 19.00 -7.15 20.74
N ARG A 163 20.29 -7.05 21.06
CA ARG A 163 21.13 -5.86 20.85
C ARG A 163 21.26 -5.59 19.33
N LYS A 164 20.48 -4.65 18.78
CA LYS A 164 20.71 -4.07 17.45
C LYS A 164 21.17 -2.64 17.69
N GLY A 165 22.39 -2.31 17.26
CA GLY A 165 22.98 -0.99 17.43
C GLY A 165 21.99 0.09 16.99
N ASN A 166 21.86 1.15 17.79
CA ASN A 166 20.98 2.29 17.54
C ASN A 166 21.43 3.01 16.26
N LYS A 167 21.11 2.45 15.08
CA LYS A 167 21.28 3.14 13.81
C LYS A 167 20.26 4.26 13.78
N ARG A 168 20.75 5.49 13.88
CA ARG A 168 19.94 6.70 13.73
C ARG A 168 19.51 6.79 12.27
N PHE A 169 18.23 6.60 12.03
CA PHE A 169 17.62 6.88 10.73
C PHE A 169 17.18 8.35 10.68
N THR A 170 17.63 9.07 9.65
CA THR A 170 17.23 10.46 9.39
C THR A 170 16.29 10.50 8.18
N PRO A 171 15.10 11.13 8.26
CA PRO A 171 14.27 11.34 7.09
C PRO A 171 15.08 11.98 5.95
N GLY A 172 14.95 11.45 4.74
CA GLY A 172 15.71 11.84 3.55
C GLY A 172 16.88 10.91 3.22
N SER A 173 17.33 10.05 4.13
CA SER A 173 18.41 9.10 3.83
C SER A 173 17.94 7.95 2.93
N THR A 174 18.82 7.49 2.05
CA THR A 174 18.61 6.25 1.29
C THR A 174 18.69 5.05 2.22
N VAL A 175 17.70 4.18 2.14
CA VAL A 175 17.62 2.95 2.92
C VAL A 175 17.39 1.79 1.97
N ARG A 176 18.02 0.66 2.30
CA ARG A 176 17.80 -0.62 1.65
C ARG A 176 16.99 -1.51 2.55
N VAL A 177 15.97 -2.16 2.00
CA VAL A 177 15.16 -3.13 2.73
C VAL A 177 15.92 -4.45 2.85
N VAL A 178 15.85 -5.07 4.02
CA VAL A 178 16.50 -6.35 4.34
C VAL A 178 15.53 -7.51 4.18
N SER A 179 14.26 -7.32 4.53
CA SER A 179 13.28 -8.40 4.69
C SER A 179 11.92 -8.07 4.06
N GLY A 180 11.18 -9.11 3.70
CA GLY A 180 9.83 -9.03 3.14
C GLY A 180 9.80 -8.94 1.62
N THR A 181 8.60 -8.69 1.08
CA THR A 181 8.35 -8.60 -0.37
C THR A 181 9.24 -7.56 -1.05
N PHE A 182 9.55 -6.47 -0.34
CA PHE A 182 10.40 -5.39 -0.81
C PHE A 182 11.88 -5.52 -0.42
N ALA A 183 12.37 -6.70 -0.01
CA ALA A 183 13.80 -6.89 0.27
C ALA A 183 14.70 -6.48 -0.91
N GLU A 184 15.89 -5.95 -0.59
CA GLU A 184 16.91 -5.42 -1.52
C GLU A 184 16.50 -4.17 -2.30
N PHE A 185 15.27 -3.70 -2.18
CA PHE A 185 14.90 -2.42 -2.79
C PHE A 185 15.53 -1.26 -2.02
N GLU A 186 16.08 -0.32 -2.78
CA GLU A 186 16.53 0.96 -2.29
C GLU A 186 15.38 1.97 -2.38
N GLY A 187 15.22 2.78 -1.34
CA GLY A 187 14.20 3.82 -1.28
C GLY A 187 14.66 5.00 -0.43
N ILE A 188 13.90 6.09 -0.53
CA ILE A 188 14.13 7.30 0.27
C ILE A 188 13.25 7.22 1.50
N LEU A 189 13.86 7.29 2.67
CA LEU A 189 13.13 7.31 3.92
C LEU A 189 12.34 8.61 4.08
N LYS A 190 11.01 8.58 4.03
CA LYS A 190 10.18 9.79 4.14
C LYS A 190 9.87 10.15 5.58
N LYS A 191 9.47 9.16 6.38
CA LYS A 191 9.00 9.38 7.75
C LYS A 191 9.36 8.19 8.62
N VAL A 192 9.73 8.45 9.87
CA VAL A 192 9.97 7.41 10.88
C VAL A 192 9.05 7.65 12.07
N ASN A 193 8.14 6.72 12.31
CA ASN A 193 7.31 6.70 13.50
C ASN A 193 8.00 5.85 14.58
N ARG A 194 8.86 6.49 15.39
CA ARG A 194 9.57 5.81 16.50
C ARG A 194 8.64 5.19 17.55
N LYS A 195 7.39 5.65 17.66
CA LYS A 195 6.41 5.10 18.59
C LYS A 195 5.85 3.75 18.16
N THR A 196 5.66 3.55 16.86
CA THR A 196 5.08 2.33 16.29
C THR A 196 6.12 1.39 15.72
N GLY A 197 7.40 1.80 15.69
CA GLY A 197 8.47 1.03 15.04
C GLY A 197 8.34 0.98 13.52
N LYS A 198 7.50 1.82 12.91
CA LYS A 198 7.26 1.83 11.46
C LYS A 198 7.98 3.00 10.79
N ALA A 199 8.50 2.75 9.59
CA ALA A 199 9.15 3.71 8.72
C ALA A 199 8.45 3.73 7.36
N THR A 200 8.02 4.91 6.92
CA THR A 200 7.48 5.12 5.57
C THR A 200 8.64 5.36 4.63
N VAL A 201 8.85 4.43 3.70
CA VAL A 201 9.90 4.47 2.68
C VAL A 201 9.25 4.72 1.32
N GLY A 202 9.77 5.70 0.60
CA GLY A 202 9.39 5.99 -0.79
C GLY A 202 10.28 5.23 -1.76
N PHE A 203 9.70 4.28 -2.47
CA PHE A 203 10.35 3.56 -3.57
C PHE A 203 10.02 4.23 -4.88
N THR A 204 11.01 4.41 -5.74
CA THR A 204 10.77 4.78 -7.13
C THR A 204 10.60 3.51 -7.94
N LEU A 205 9.36 3.08 -8.14
CA LEU A 205 9.01 1.92 -8.95
C LEU A 205 8.32 2.41 -10.23
N PHE A 206 8.83 2.00 -11.39
CA PHE A 206 8.24 2.35 -12.70
C PHE A 206 8.11 3.86 -12.95
N GLY A 207 9.08 4.65 -12.47
CA GLY A 207 9.04 6.11 -12.56
C GLY A 207 7.98 6.79 -11.71
N LYS A 208 7.26 6.03 -10.86
CA LYS A 208 6.30 6.54 -9.88
C LYS A 208 6.84 6.32 -8.46
N GLU A 209 6.60 7.31 -7.60
CA GLU A 209 6.93 7.18 -6.18
C GLU A 209 5.82 6.43 -5.45
N SER A 210 6.15 5.27 -4.89
CA SER A 210 5.26 4.45 -4.05
C SER A 210 5.71 4.53 -2.60
N LEU A 211 4.80 4.86 -1.69
CA LEU A 211 5.07 4.93 -0.25
C LEU A 211 4.66 3.62 0.41
N VAL A 212 5.58 2.98 1.12
CA VAL A 212 5.33 1.72 1.83
C VAL A 212 5.79 1.87 3.27
N ASP A 213 4.96 1.43 4.21
CA ASP A 213 5.29 1.36 5.62
C ASP A 213 5.98 0.03 5.94
N LEU A 214 7.23 0.10 6.38
CA LEU A 214 8.07 -1.05 6.76
C LEU A 214 8.46 -0.97 8.23
N ASP A 215 8.85 -2.09 8.83
CA ASP A 215 9.44 -2.08 10.17
C ASP A 215 10.86 -1.48 10.11
N VAL A 216 11.21 -0.67 11.10
CA VAL A 216 12.56 -0.10 11.26
C VAL A 216 13.63 -1.21 11.34
N ASN A 217 13.26 -2.41 11.79
CA ASN A 217 14.17 -3.56 11.86
C ASN A 217 14.50 -4.19 10.50
N ASP A 218 13.62 -4.00 9.52
CA ASP A 218 13.69 -4.55 8.17
C ASP A 218 14.34 -3.59 7.17
N ILE A 219 14.85 -2.46 7.65
CA ILE A 219 15.55 -1.47 6.83
C ILE A 219 16.97 -1.23 7.33
N VAL A 220 17.88 -0.95 6.41
CA VAL A 220 19.28 -0.63 6.67
C VAL A 220 19.64 0.64 5.92
N ALA A 221 20.28 1.59 6.60
CA ALA A 221 20.81 2.77 5.94
C ALA A 221 21.88 2.35 4.94
N GLU A 222 21.70 2.74 3.68
CA GLU A 222 22.66 2.49 2.62
C GLU A 222 23.54 3.74 2.50
N THR A 223 24.79 3.58 2.90
CA THR A 223 25.82 4.60 2.72
C THR A 223 26.55 4.23 1.43
N LYS A 224 26.49 5.12 0.44
CA LYS A 224 27.21 4.99 -0.81
C LYS A 224 28.70 5.19 -0.62
#